data_AF-A0A0R3LBG8-F1
#
_entry.id   AF-A0A0R3LBG8-F1
#
_cell.length_a   1.000
_cell.length_b   1.000
_cell.length_c   1.000
_cell.angle_alpha   90.00
_cell.angle_beta   90.00
_cell.angle_gamma   90.00
#
_symmetry.space_group_name_H-M   'P 1'
#
loop_
_entity.id
_entity.type
_entity.pdbx_description
1 polymer ?
#
loop_
_entity_poly.entity_id
_entity_poly.type
_entity_poly.pdbx_seq_one_letter_code
_entity_poly.pdbx_strand_id
1 'polypeptide(L)' 'MARNSATTGLESRAGESVFSSPVALAFVGTVVARRGVSDAQARKIYLDYLTRAQREQRPSKAA' A
#
# COMPACT_ATOMS: atom_id res chain seq x y z
N MET A 1 25.15 17.66 17.26
CA MET A 1 23.72 17.62 17.63
C MET A 1 23.00 16.73 16.62
N ALA A 2 22.53 15.56 17.06
CA ALA A 2 21.76 14.62 16.23
C ALA A 2 20.29 15.08 16.15
N ARG A 3 19.70 15.07 14.95
CA ARG A 3 18.24 15.08 14.69
C ARG A 3 17.99 14.53 13.28
N ASN A 4 17.96 13.20 13.14
CA ASN A 4 16.81 12.28 13.20
C ASN A 4 16.12 12.10 11.84
N SER A 5 16.58 11.09 11.09
CA SER A 5 15.94 10.51 9.90
C SER A 5 14.66 9.77 10.31
N ALA A 6 13.60 10.51 10.62
CA ALA A 6 12.31 9.94 11.06
C ALA A 6 11.34 9.62 9.91
N THR A 7 11.78 9.67 8.65
CA THR A 7 10.90 9.47 7.49
C THR A 7 10.57 7.99 7.23
N THR A 8 11.28 7.04 7.83
CA THR A 8 11.05 5.59 7.56
C THR A 8 10.05 4.94 8.53
N GLY A 9 9.80 5.54 9.70
CA GLY A 9 8.96 4.94 10.75
C GLY A 9 7.46 5.24 10.62
N LEU A 10 7.11 6.45 10.18
CA LEU A 10 5.70 6.85 10.02
C LEU A 10 5.04 6.19 8.80
N GLU A 11 5.79 5.98 7.72
CA GLU A 11 5.32 5.23 6.54
C GLU A 11 5.16 3.74 6.85
N SER A 12 6.04 3.19 7.70
CA SER A 12 5.92 1.82 8.19
C SER A 12 4.67 1.64 9.07
N ARG A 13 4.36 2.59 9.96
CA ARG A 13 3.15 2.54 10.80
C ARG A 13 1.86 2.71 10.00
N ALA A 14 1.86 3.58 8.99
CA ALA A 14 0.73 3.76 8.09
C ALA A 14 0.52 2.53 7.19
N GLY A 15 1.61 1.94 6.69
CA GLY A 15 1.57 0.68 5.95
C GLY A 15 1.07 -0.49 6.81
N GLU A 16 1.54 -0.60 8.05
CA GLU A 16 1.15 -1.65 9.00
C GLU A 16 -0.34 -1.58 9.37
N SER A 17 -0.90 -0.37 9.45
CA SER A 17 -2.35 -0.17 9.67
C SER A 17 -3.19 -0.60 8.46
N VAL A 18 -2.74 -0.32 7.23
CA VAL A 18 -3.42 -0.76 6.00
C VAL A 18 -3.41 -2.29 5.86
N PHE A 19 -2.29 -2.94 6.22
CA PHE A 19 -2.18 -4.40 6.19
C PHE A 19 -2.75 -5.12 7.42
N SER A 20 -3.32 -4.38 8.38
CA SER A 20 -4.16 -4.96 9.44
C SER A 20 -5.59 -5.25 8.95
N SER A 21 -5.96 -4.75 7.77
CA SER A 21 -7.26 -5.04 7.15
C SER A 21 -7.33 -6.48 6.64
N PRO A 22 -8.39 -7.24 6.95
CA PRO A 22 -8.57 -8.60 6.42
C PRO A 22 -8.62 -8.64 4.89
N VAL A 23 -9.08 -7.56 4.25
CA VAL A 23 -9.10 -7.44 2.78
C VAL A 23 -7.68 -7.30 2.23
N ALA A 24 -6.83 -6.51 2.87
CA ALA A 24 -5.44 -6.33 2.46
C ALA A 24 -4.67 -7.64 2.56
N LEU A 25 -4.88 -8.40 3.64
CA LEU A 25 -4.26 -9.72 3.85
C LEU A 25 -4.72 -10.74 2.80
N ALA A 26 -6.02 -10.82 2.52
CA ALA A 26 -6.56 -11.72 1.50
C ALA A 26 -6.04 -11.39 0.09
N PHE A 27 -5.92 -10.10 -0.23
CA PHE A 27 -5.37 -9.65 -1.50
C PHE A 27 -3.90 -10.05 -1.64
N VAL A 28 -3.08 -9.75 -0.63
CA VAL A 28 -1.66 -10.11 -0.62
C VAL A 28 -1.49 -11.62 -0.77
N GLY A 29 -2.21 -12.43 0.02
CA GLY A 29 -2.16 -13.89 -0.08
C GLY A 29 -2.57 -14.41 -1.46
N THR A 30 -3.61 -13.83 -2.06
CA THR A 30 -4.05 -14.20 -3.42
C THR A 30 -2.99 -13.86 -4.47
N VAL A 31 -2.37 -12.68 -4.40
CA VAL A 31 -1.34 -12.25 -5.34
C VAL A 31 -0.08 -13.10 -5.22
N VAL A 32 0.34 -13.43 -3.99
CA VAL A 32 1.47 -14.34 -3.75
C VAL A 32 1.18 -15.72 -4.35
N ALA A 33 0.00 -16.30 -4.05
CA ALA A 33 -0.36 -17.64 -4.54
C ALA A 33 -0.54 -17.69 -6.07
N ARG A 34 -1.03 -16.62 -6.71
CA ARG A 34 -1.30 -16.58 -8.15
C ARG A 34 -0.10 -16.17 -8.99
N ARG A 35 0.74 -15.26 -8.50
CA ARG A 35 1.87 -14.69 -9.27
C ARG A 35 3.24 -15.21 -8.81
N GLY A 36 3.32 -15.95 -7.70
CA GLY A 36 4.58 -16.46 -7.17
C GLY A 36 5.55 -15.35 -6.75
N VAL A 37 5.03 -14.17 -6.39
CA VAL A 37 5.83 -13.01 -5.97
C VAL A 37 6.02 -13.00 -4.45
N SER A 38 6.99 -12.22 -3.98
CA SER A 38 7.20 -12.03 -2.54
C SER A 38 6.06 -11.23 -1.89
N ASP A 39 5.85 -11.43 -0.59
CA ASP A 39 4.84 -10.72 0.20
C ASP A 39 5.03 -9.19 0.11
N ALA A 40 6.29 -8.72 0.18
CA ALA A 40 6.62 -7.31 0.03
C ALA A 40 6.24 -6.74 -1.35
N GLN A 41 6.39 -7.53 -2.41
CA GLN A 41 6.00 -7.13 -3.76
C GLN A 41 4.47 -7.10 -3.90
N ALA A 42 3.77 -8.08 -3.34
CA ALA A 42 2.31 -8.11 -3.31
C ALA A 42 1.72 -6.92 -2.51
N ARG A 43 2.33 -6.53 -1.39
CA ARG A 43 1.97 -5.33 -0.63
C ARG A 43 2.13 -4.05 -1.45
N LYS A 44 3.22 -3.91 -2.20
CA LYS A 44 3.41 -2.77 -3.13
C LYS A 44 2.32 -2.70 -4.19
N ILE A 45 1.91 -3.84 -4.74
CA ILE A 45 0.80 -3.91 -5.72
C ILE A 45 -0.50 -3.43 -5.09
N TYR A 46 -0.78 -3.81 -3.84
CA TYR A 46 -1.99 -3.36 -3.13
C TYR A 46 -1.99 -1.84 -2.91
N LEU A 47 -0.85 -1.26 -2.51
CA LEU A 47 -0.73 0.19 -2.33
C LEU A 47 -0.85 0.95 -3.66
N ASP A 48 -0.30 0.42 -4.76
CA ASP A 48 -0.47 0.98 -6.10
C ASP A 48 -1.94 0.98 -6.51
N TYR A 49 -2.66 -0.12 -6.23
CA TYR A 49 -4.09 -0.23 -6.50
C TYR A 49 -4.91 0.83 -5.74
N LEU A 50 -4.65 1.00 -4.44
CA LEU A 50 -5.31 2.04 -3.64
C LEU A 50 -5.03 3.44 -4.17
N THR A 51 -3.78 3.71 -4.55
CA THR A 51 -3.36 5.01 -5.08
C THR A 51 -4.02 5.31 -6.44
N ARG A 52 -4.11 4.30 -7.33
CA ARG A 52 -4.83 4.42 -8.60
C ARG A 52 -6.33 4.63 -8.41
N ALA A 53 -6.96 3.86 -7.52
CA ALA A 53 -8.39 4.00 -7.23
C ALA A 53 -8.73 5.41 -6.73
N GLN A 54 -7.89 6.00 -5.86
CA GLN A 54 -8.03 7.39 -5.40
C GLN A 54 -7.89 8.41 -6.54
N ARG A 55 -7.02 8.14 -7.52
CA ARG A 55 -6.82 9.01 -8.69
C ARG A 55 -8.01 8.95 -9.66
N GLU A 56 -8.59 7.78 -9.89
CA GLU A 56 -9.80 7.62 -10.72
C GLU A 56 -11.06 8.22 -10.06
N GLN A 57 -11.11 8.22 -8.73
CA GLN A 57 -12.20 8.83 -7.97
C GLN A 57 -12.14 10.36 -7.89
N ARG A 58 -11.06 11.00 -8.34
CA ARG A 58 -11.08 12.44 -8.61
C ARG A 58 -11.65 12.61 -10.01
N PRO A 59 -12.96 12.88 -10.19
CA PRO A 59 -13.44 13.29 -11.49
C PRO A 59 -12.59 14.50 -11.88
N SER A 60 -11.98 14.43 -13.06
CA SER A 60 -11.45 15.59 -13.73
C SER A 60 -12.58 16.60 -13.81
N LYS A 61 -12.71 17.47 -12.82
CA LYS A 61 -13.47 18.70 -12.94
C LYS A 61 -12.66 19.53 -13.91
N ALA A 62 -12.88 19.28 -15.19
CA ALA A 62 -12.50 20.17 -16.27
C ALA A 62 -13.14 21.51 -15.93
N ALA A 63 -12.30 22.46 -15.55
CA ALA A 63 -12.61 23.87 -15.47
C ALA A 63 -12.22 24.50 -16.81
#